data_AF-A0A7U3YDF1-F1
#
_entry.id   AF-A0A7U3YDF1-F1
#
_cell.length_a   1.000
_cell.length_b   1.000
_cell.length_c   1.000
_cell.angle_alpha   90.00
_cell.angle_beta   90.00
_cell.angle_gamma   90.00
#
_symmetry.space_group_name_H-M   'P 1'
#
loop_
_entity.id
_entity.type
_entity.pdbx_description
1 polymer ?
#
loop_
_entity_poly.entity_id
_entity_poly.type
_entity_poly.pdbx_seq_one_letter_code
_entity_poly.pdbx_strand_id
1 'polypeptide(L)' 'MNKKFEILMKAAPFLSGLFILAGLIMAILSALDNNVQIFYLSLFLILQSVLALTYTKLFKKIWQK' A
#
# COMPACT_ATOMS: atom_id res chain seq x y z
N MET A 1 15.89 17.68 1.12
CA MET A 1 14.51 17.13 0.95
C MET A 1 13.54 18.01 1.73
N ASN A 2 12.35 18.30 1.19
CA ASN A 2 11.39 19.19 1.88
C ASN A 2 10.83 18.50 3.15
N LYS A 3 10.68 19.22 4.27
CA LYS A 3 10.24 18.65 5.57
C LYS A 3 8.92 17.87 5.45
N LYS A 4 7.99 18.35 4.62
CA LYS A 4 6.71 17.67 4.34
C LYS A 4 6.91 16.29 3.69
N PHE A 5 7.88 16.18 2.79
CA PHE A 5 8.19 14.94 2.06
C PHE A 5 8.82 13.89 2.99
N GLU A 6 9.62 14.33 3.96
CA GLU A 6 10.22 13.44 4.97
C GLU A 6 9.17 12.84 5.92
N ILE A 7 8.19 13.65 6.33
CA ILE A 7 7.04 13.19 7.13
C ILE A 7 6.21 12.19 6.32
N LEU A 8 5.94 12.48 5.04
CA LEU A 8 5.23 11.57 4.13
C LEU A 8 5.96 10.23 3.96
N MET A 9 7.28 10.22 3.77
CA MET A 9 8.05 8.97 3.70
C MET A 9 8.06 8.18 5.01
N LYS A 10 7.95 8.84 6.17
CA LYS A 10 7.81 8.14 7.46
C LYS A 10 6.42 7.54 7.62
N ALA A 11 5.37 8.20 7.12
CA ALA A 11 3.99 7.74 7.21
C ALA A 11 3.60 6.70 6.14
N ALA A 12 4.18 6.77 4.93
CA ALA A 12 3.91 5.89 3.80
C ALA A 12 3.97 4.38 4.11
N PRO A 13 4.97 3.85 4.86
CA PRO A 13 5.01 2.43 5.16
C PRO A 13 3.90 1.98 6.12
N PHE A 14 3.53 2.84 7.07
CA PHE A 14 2.40 2.60 7.97
C PHE A 14 1.08 2.59 7.19
N LEU A 15 0.88 3.58 6.32
CA LEU A 15 -0.30 3.69 5.47
C LEU A 15 -0.43 2.48 4.53
N SER A 16 0.67 2.02 3.92
CA SER A 16 0.68 0.81 3.09
C SER A 16 0.30 -0.44 3.87
N GLY A 17 0.77 -0.57 5.12
CA GLY A 17 0.37 -1.68 5.98
C GLY A 17 -1.15 -1.71 6.21
N LEU A 18 -1.77 -0.55 6.46
CA LEU A 18 -3.22 -0.43 6.60
C LEU A 18 -3.95 -0.79 5.31
N PHE A 19 -3.47 -0.33 4.15
CA PHE A 19 -4.09 -0.65 2.88
C PHE A 19 -3.98 -2.13 2.53
N ILE A 20 -2.85 -2.80 2.83
CA ILE A 20 -2.74 -4.27 2.65
C ILE A 20 -3.79 -4.99 3.50
N LEU A 21 -3.95 -4.58 4.77
CA LEU A 21 -4.94 -5.18 5.67
C LEU A 21 -6.37 -4.98 5.13
N ALA A 22 -6.71 -3.75 4.72
CA ALA A 22 -8.01 -3.42 4.15
C ALA A 22 -8.28 -4.18 2.84
N GLY A 23 -7.26 -4.29 1.98
CA GLY A 23 -7.31 -5.07 0.76
C GLY A 23 -7.57 -6.56 1.03
N LEU A 24 -6.95 -7.13 2.07
CA LEU A 24 -7.18 -8.52 2.44
C LEU A 24 -8.62 -8.76 2.90
N ILE A 25 -9.16 -7.86 3.72
CA ILE A 25 -10.55 -7.92 4.19
C ILE A 25 -11.52 -7.81 3.01
N MET A 26 -11.29 -6.86 2.10
CA MET A 26 -12.10 -6.72 0.89
C MET A 26 -12.01 -7.95 -0.02
N ALA A 27 -10.83 -8.55 -0.16
CA ALA A 27 -10.66 -9.77 -0.94
C ALA A 27 -11.51 -10.92 -0.38
N ILE A 28 -11.48 -11.14 0.93
CA ILE A 28 -12.26 -12.20 1.59
C ILE A 28 -13.76 -11.95 1.46
N LEU A 29 -14.22 -10.72 1.73
CA LEU A 29 -15.63 -10.36 1.62
C LEU A 29 -16.13 -10.50 0.18
N SER A 30 -15.34 -10.06 -0.80
CA SER A 30 -15.71 -10.15 -2.22
C SER A 30 -15.72 -11.60 -2.74
N ALA A 31 -14.83 -12.45 -2.23
CA ALA A 31 -14.84 -13.87 -2.56
C ALA A 31 -16.10 -14.55 -2.00
N LEU A 32 -16.53 -14.17 -0.78
CA LEU A 32 -17.76 -14.67 -0.17
C LEU A 32 -19.01 -14.22 -0.94
N ASP A 33 -19.02 -12.98 -1.43
CA ASP A 33 -20.13 -12.37 -2.17
C ASP A 33 -20.09 -12.70 -3.68
N ASN A 34 -19.16 -13.55 -4.15
CA ASN A 34 -18.87 -13.81 -5.57
C ASN A 34 -18.69 -12.53 -6.41
N ASN A 35 -18.27 -11.44 -5.78
CA ASN A 35 -18.09 -10.15 -6.39
C ASN A 35 -16.67 -10.03 -6.97
N VAL A 36 -16.52 -10.61 -8.16
CA VAL A 36 -15.23 -10.67 -8.88
C VAL A 36 -14.62 -9.29 -9.12
N GLN A 37 -15.45 -8.26 -9.31
CA GLN A 37 -14.97 -6.88 -9.54
C GLN A 37 -14.27 -6.32 -8.30
N ILE A 38 -14.87 -6.48 -7.11
CA ILE A 38 -14.24 -6.03 -5.86
C ILE A 38 -13.03 -6.90 -5.52
N PHE A 39 -13.06 -8.18 -5.88
CA PHE A 39 -11.90 -9.06 -5.71
C PHE A 39 -10.68 -8.55 -6.49
N TYR A 40 -10.81 -8.24 -7.78
CA TYR A 40 -9.71 -7.65 -8.55
C TYR A 40 -9.25 -6.30 -8.01
N LEU A 41 -10.18 -5.46 -7.55
CA LEU A 41 -9.86 -4.15 -7.01
C LEU A 41 -9.07 -4.26 -5.70
N SER A 42 -9.41 -5.25 -4.86
CA SER A 42 -8.69 -5.54 -3.63
C SER A 42 -7.26 -6.05 -3.89
N LEU A 43 -7.07 -6.93 -4.89
CA LEU A 43 -5.76 -7.39 -5.33
C LEU A 43 -4.92 -6.23 -5.87
N PHE A 44 -5.52 -5.36 -6.68
CA PHE A 44 -4.86 -4.16 -7.18
C PHE A 44 -4.42 -3.24 -6.04
N LEU A 45 -5.27 -3.05 -5.03
CA LEU A 45 -4.96 -2.21 -3.86
C LEU A 45 -3.80 -2.79 -3.03
N ILE A 46 -3.76 -4.12 -2.83
CA ILE A 46 -2.63 -4.81 -2.19
C ILE A 46 -1.35 -4.60 -3.01
N LEU A 47 -1.42 -4.79 -4.33
CA LEU A 47 -0.27 -4.62 -5.23
C LEU A 47 0.29 -3.19 -5.16
N GLN A 48 -0.56 -2.17 -5.23
CA GLN A 48 -0.15 -0.77 -5.11
C GLN A 48 0.51 -0.47 -3.76
N SER A 49 0.00 -1.07 -2.69
CA SER A 49 0.56 -0.88 -1.33
C SER A 49 1.95 -1.51 -1.19
N VAL A 50 2.17 -2.69 -1.79
CA VAL A 50 3.48 -3.33 -1.82
C VAL A 50 4.46 -2.54 -2.68
N LEU A 51 4.02 -2.01 -3.83
CA LEU A 51 4.85 -1.10 -4.64
C LEU A 51 5.22 0.16 -3.86
N ALA A 52 4.27 0.79 -3.18
CA ALA A 52 4.51 1.98 -2.37
C ALA A 52 5.56 1.73 -1.27
N LEU A 53 5.49 0.59 -0.57
CA LEU A 53 6.52 0.17 0.39
C LEU A 53 7.90 0.02 -0.26
N THR A 54 7.95 -0.61 -1.42
CA THR A 54 9.19 -0.86 -2.16
C THR A 54 9.83 0.45 -2.60
N TYR A 55 9.04 1.37 -3.17
CA TYR A 55 9.51 2.69 -3.54
C TYR A 55 9.95 3.50 -2.34
N THR A 56 9.22 3.46 -1.23
CA THR A 56 9.62 4.20 -0.02
C THR A 56 10.98 3.71 0.50
N LYS A 57 11.21 2.39 0.50
CA LYS A 57 12.52 1.81 0.85
C LYS A 57 13.62 2.22 -0.14
N LEU A 58 13.33 2.18 -1.44
CA LEU A 58 14.28 2.55 -2.49
C LEU A 58 14.65 4.04 -2.41
N PHE A 59 13.66 4.92 -2.28
CA PHE A 59 13.86 6.36 -2.12
C PHE A 59 14.67 6.67 -0.86
N LYS A 60 14.33 6.04 0.26
CA LYS A 60 15.08 6.22 1.52
C LYS A 60 16.54 5.80 1.35
N LYS A 61 16.82 4.72 0.61
CA LYS A 61 18.19 4.26 0.31
C LYS A 61 18.96 5.20 -0.62
N ILE A 62 18.29 5.83 -1.59
CA ILE A 62 18.91 6.75 -2.56
C ILE A 62 19.14 8.14 -1.94
N TRP A 63 18.20 8.64 -1.13
CA TRP A 63 18.19 10.02 -0.63
C TRP A 63 18.65 10.20 0.83
N GLN A 64 18.85 9.12 1.60
CA GLN A 64 19.53 9.20 2.91
C GLN A 64 21.03 8.89 2.83
N LYS A 65 21.65 9.05 1.66
CA LYS A 65 23.11 9.11 1.51
C LYS A 65 23.56 10.56 1.69
#